data_AF-A0A9X8WRS7-F1
#
_entry.id   AF-A0A9X8WRS7-F1
#
_cell.length_a   1.000
_cell.length_b   1.000
_cell.length_c   1.000
_cell.angle_alpha   90.00
_cell.angle_beta   90.00
_cell.angle_gamma   90.00
#
_symmetry.space_group_name_H-M   'P 1'
#
loop_
_entity.id
_entity.type
_entity.pdbx_description
1 polymer ?
#
loop_
_entity_poly.entity_id
_entity_poly.type
_entity_poly.pdbx_seq_one_letter_code
_entity_poly.pdbx_strand_id
1 'polypeptide(L)' 'MKVKYVVFEWEITSKNDGQKHFINFRDLIKLYGVSPGECIRAKNYYERNGLDLKDIKFLYPRDDGKYKL' A
#
# COMPACT_ATOMS: atom_id res chain seq x y z
N MET A 1 -0.36 12.10 15.44
CA MET A 1 -0.08 10.90 14.62
C MET A 1 0.36 11.38 13.24
N LYS A 2 1.64 11.21 12.87
CA LYS A 2 2.18 11.70 11.58
C LYS A 2 2.03 10.59 10.53
N VAL A 3 1.26 10.85 9.49
CA VAL A 3 1.17 9.94 8.34
C VAL A 3 2.47 10.01 7.56
N LYS A 4 3.04 8.85 7.23
CA LYS A 4 4.25 8.71 6.43
C LYS A 4 3.99 7.95 5.14
N TYR A 5 2.95 7.12 5.10
CA TYR A 5 2.68 6.23 3.99
C TYR A 5 1.24 6.36 3.50
N VAL A 6 1.08 6.46 2.18
CA VAL A 6 -0.20 6.31 1.50
C VAL A 6 -0.18 4.97 0.77
N VAL A 7 -1.18 4.14 1.03
CA VAL A 7 -1.21 2.73 0.64
C VAL A 7 -2.28 2.54 -0.43
N PHE A 8 -1.86 2.13 -1.61
CA PHE A 8 -2.74 1.81 -2.74
C PHE A 8 -3.01 0.32 -2.75
N GLU A 9 -4.26 -0.06 -2.52
CA GLU A 9 -4.71 -1.43 -2.68
C GLU A 9 -4.89 -1.69 -4.17
N TRP A 10 -4.30 -2.77 -4.71
CA TRP A 10 -4.33 -3.03 -6.15
C TRP A 10 -4.32 -4.53 -6.45
N GLU A 11 -4.89 -4.89 -7.60
CA GLU A 11 -4.84 -6.24 -8.14
C GLU A 11 -3.56 -6.43 -8.96
N ILE A 12 -2.83 -7.49 -8.67
CA ILE A 12 -1.61 -7.86 -9.39
C ILE A 12 -1.80 -9.21 -10.06
N THR A 13 -1.16 -9.41 -11.21
CA THR A 13 -1.05 -10.74 -11.79
C THR A 13 0.23 -11.39 -11.27
N SER A 14 0.12 -12.49 -10.54
CA SER A 14 1.26 -13.25 -10.06
C SER A 14 1.99 -13.90 -11.25
N LYS A 15 3.32 -13.75 -11.27
CA LYS A 15 4.17 -14.33 -12.31
C LYS A 15 4.39 -15.84 -12.12
N ASN A 16 4.02 -16.39 -10.97
CA ASN A 16 4.23 -17.80 -10.65
C ASN A 16 3.09 -18.69 -11.17
N ASP A 17 1.86 -18.22 -11.06
CA ASP A 17 0.64 -18.97 -11.36
C ASP A 17 -0.23 -18.30 -12.45
N GLY A 18 0.12 -17.09 -12.89
CA GLY A 18 -0.67 -16.29 -13.83
C GLY A 18 -1.99 -15.78 -13.26
N GLN A 19 -2.25 -15.99 -11.97
CA GLN A 19 -3.50 -15.63 -11.32
C GLN A 19 -3.47 -14.18 -10.83
N LYS A 20 -4.66 -13.58 -10.77
CA LYS A 20 -4.86 -12.25 -10.22
C LYS A 20 -5.05 -12.34 -8.71
N HIS A 21 -4.22 -11.62 -7.97
CA HIS A 21 -4.29 -11.53 -6.51
C HIS A 21 -4.54 -10.08 -6.12
N PHE A 22 -5.58 -9.84 -5.33
CA PHE A 22 -5.83 -8.52 -4.77
C PHE A 22 -5.03 -8.34 -3.49
N ILE A 23 -4.09 -7.39 -3.50
CA ILE A 23 -3.30 -7.07 -2.31
C ILE A 23 -3.99 -5.93 -1.57
N ASN A 24 -4.63 -6.28 -0.44
CA ASN A 24 -5.31 -5.33 0.42
C ASN A 24 -4.33 -4.53 1.29
N PHE A 25 -4.84 -3.52 1.99
CA PHE A 25 -4.07 -2.62 2.83
C PHE A 25 -3.25 -3.35 3.90
N ARG A 26 -3.84 -4.32 4.60
CA ARG A 26 -3.18 -5.02 5.71
C ARG A 26 -2.02 -5.88 5.22
N ASP A 27 -2.22 -6.56 4.10
CA ASP A 27 -1.18 -7.39 3.52
C ASP A 27 -0.03 -6.52 2.99
N LEU A 28 -0.36 -5.40 2.33
CA LEU A 28 0.66 -4.49 1.81
C LEU A 28 1.52 -3.86 2.92
N ILE A 29 0.92 -3.37 4.01
CA ILE A 29 1.72 -2.80 5.11
C ILE A 29 2.58 -3.87 5.80
N LYS A 30 2.10 -5.12 5.88
CA LYS A 30 2.85 -6.24 6.45
C LYS A 30 4.05 -6.59 5.57
N LEU A 31 3.86 -6.63 4.25
CA LEU A 31 4.90 -6.89 3.26
C LEU A 31 6.01 -5.83 3.30
N TYR A 32 5.63 -4.56 3.50
CA TYR A 32 6.57 -3.45 3.63
C TYR A 32 7.13 -3.26 5.04
N GLY A 33 6.63 -4.01 6.04
CA GLY A 33 7.09 -3.92 7.43
C GLY A 33 6.80 -2.57 8.10
N VAL A 34 5.75 -1.87 7.69
CA VAL A 34 5.40 -0.52 8.20
C VAL A 34 4.25 -0.57 9.20
N SER A 35 4.23 0.40 10.13
CA SER A 35 3.19 0.46 11.16
C SER A 35 1.84 0.92 10.56
N PRO A 36 0.71 0.25 10.89
CA PRO A 36 -0.62 0.70 10.47
C PRO A 36 -0.92 2.14 10.90
N GLY A 37 -0.33 2.58 12.02
CA GLY A 37 -0.55 3.93 12.54
C GLY A 37 0.16 5.04 11.75
N GLU A 38 1.08 4.68 10.88
CA GLU A 38 1.79 5.63 10.00
C GLU A 38 1.20 5.62 8.58
N CYS A 39 0.19 4.78 8.34
CA CYS A 39 -0.37 4.50 7.03
C CYS A 39 -1.78 5.07 6.87
N ILE A 40 -2.10 5.55 5.68
CA ILE A 40 -3.46 5.88 5.26
C ILE A 40 -3.79 5.15 3.96
N ARG A 41 -5.03 4.70 3.80
CA ARG A 41 -5.50 4.14 2.53
C ARG A 41 -5.59 5.26 1.49
N ALA A 42 -5.20 4.97 0.26
CA ALA A 42 -5.29 5.91 -0.86
C ALA A 42 -6.72 6.45 -1.09
N LYS A 43 -7.76 5.65 -0.86
CA LYS A 43 -9.14 6.13 -0.95
C LYS A 43 -9.48 7.24 0.06
N ASN A 44 -8.82 7.22 1.24
CA ASN A 44 -8.99 8.22 2.28
C ASN A 44 -7.97 9.38 2.14
N TYR A 45 -7.01 9.26 1.21
CA TYR A 45 -5.98 10.28 0.99
C TYR A 45 -6.58 11.56 0.39
N TYR A 46 -7.51 11.42 -0.56
CA TYR A 46 -8.19 12.56 -1.21
C TYR A 46 -9.14 13.32 -0.27
N GLU A 47 -9.53 12.73 0.85
CA GLU A 47 -10.46 13.33 1.82
C GLU A 47 -9.75 14.17 2.90
N ARG A 48 -8.41 14.11 2.98
CA ARG A 48 -7.65 14.83 4.00
C ARG A 48 -7.13 16.17 3.50
N ASN A 49 -7.81 17.24 3.90
CA ASN A 49 -7.27 18.60 3.86
C ASN A 49 -6.07 18.72 4.82
N GLY A 50 -4.93 19.21 4.33
CA GLY A 50 -3.79 19.59 5.17
C GLY A 50 -2.77 18.48 5.48
N LEU A 51 -2.73 17.39 4.73
CA LEU A 51 -1.57 16.47 4.77
C LEU A 51 -0.36 17.16 4.15
N ASP A 52 0.72 17.30 4.93
CA ASP A 52 2.01 17.74 4.40
C ASP A 52 2.60 16.63 3.52
N LEU A 53 2.55 16.84 2.20
CA LEU A 53 2.94 15.84 1.20
C LEU A 53 4.45 15.70 1.04
N LYS A 54 5.26 16.60 1.63
CA LYS A 54 6.72 16.60 1.41
C LYS A 54 7.41 15.31 1.84
N ASP A 55 6.88 14.62 2.84
CA ASP A 55 7.51 13.43 3.43
C ASP A 55 6.72 12.13 3.20
N ILE A 56 5.63 12.18 2.44
CA ILE A 56 4.75 11.03 2.27
C ILE A 56 5.32 10.10 1.18
N LYS A 57 5.44 8.81 1.53
CA LYS A 57 5.81 7.74 0.60
C LYS A 57 4.56 7.00 0.14
N PHE A 58 4.51 6.69 -1.15
CA PHE A 58 3.44 5.89 -1.72
C PHE A 58 3.84 4.42 -1.74
N LEU A 59 2.98 3.56 -1.18
CA LEU A 59 3.14 2.12 -1.18
C LEU A 59 2.15 1.51 -2.17
N TYR A 60 2.68 0.74 -3.10
CA TYR A 60 1.93 0.01 -4.12
C TYR A 60 2.31 -1.46 -4.05
N PRO A 61 1.45 -2.37 -4.50
CA PRO A 61 1.87 -3.71 -4.83
C PRO A 61 3.01 -3.64 -5.84
N ARG A 62 4.13 -4.30 -5.52
CA ARG A 62 5.25 -4.59 -6.42
C ARG A 62 4.80 -5.38 -7.66
N ASP A 63 5.23 -4.91 -8.84
CA ASP A 63 5.00 -5.58 -10.13
C ASP A 63 5.85 -6.85 -10.33
N ASP A 64 6.81 -7.09 -9.44
CA ASP A 64 7.63 -8.31 -9.48
C ASP A 64 6.85 -9.55 -9.04
N GLY A 65 5.64 -9.41 -8.49
CA GLY A 65 4.78 -10.53 -8.16
C GLY A 65 5.32 -11.43 -7.05
N LYS A 66 6.45 -11.07 -6.41
CA LYS A 66 7.14 -11.91 -5.42
C LYS A 66 6.54 -11.68 -4.05
N TYR A 67 5.29 -12.09 -3.90
CA TYR A 67 4.60 -12.08 -2.62
C TYR A 67 4.68 -13.47 -2.02
N LYS A 68 5.36 -13.60 -0.88
CA LYS A 68 5.13 -14.74 0.00
C LYS A 68 3.82 -14.45 0.73
N LEU A 69 2.70 -14.74 0.07
CA LEU A 69 1.38 -14.79 0.71
C LEU A 69 1.32 -16.02 1.61
#